data_AF-A0A7X8XQ20-F1
#
_entry.id   AF-A0A7X8XQ20-F1
#
_cell.length_a   1.000
_cell.length_b   1.000
_cell.length_c   1.000
_cell.angle_alpha   90.00
_cell.angle_beta   90.00
_cell.angle_gamma   90.00
#
_symmetry.space_group_name_H-M   'P 1'
#
loop_
_entity.id
_entity.type
_entity.pdbx_description
1 polymer ?
#
loop_
_entity_poly.entity_id
_entity_poly.type
_entity_poly.pdbx_seq_one_letter_code
_entity_poly.pdbx_strand_id
1 'polypeptide(L)' 'MGQRGEVFTTRMVKNDRTYFFNVKENIYGDMFLNIVESKGTPDSDRFIRQSIVIYQEDLGEFLKELQKSLDFIKQNR' A
#
# COMPACT_ATOMS: atom_id res chain seq x y z
N MET A 1 9.90 -20.17 -5.03
CA MET A 1 10.68 -19.70 -3.87
C MET A 1 9.78 -18.75 -3.09
N GLY A 2 9.22 -19.20 -1.96
CA GLY A 2 8.30 -18.39 -1.17
C GLY A 2 9.01 -17.13 -0.69
N GLN A 3 8.43 -15.96 -0.94
CA GLN A 3 8.96 -14.69 -0.46
C GLN A 3 8.95 -14.73 1.07
N ARG A 4 10.12 -15.00 1.67
CA ARG A 4 10.31 -14.95 3.12
C ARG A 4 9.82 -13.58 3.63
N GLY A 5 8.82 -13.61 4.50
CA GLY A 5 8.24 -12.42 5.12
C GLY A 5 7.08 -11.76 4.35
N GLU A 6 6.62 -12.29 3.21
CA GLU A 6 5.35 -11.83 2.61
C GLU A 6 4.20 -12.74 3.07
N VAL A 7 3.31 -12.18 3.88
CA VAL A 7 2.19 -12.91 4.51
C VAL A 7 0.97 -12.89 3.60
N PHE A 8 0.66 -11.72 3.05
CA PHE A 8 -0.52 -11.53 2.20
C PHE A 8 -0.29 -10.37 1.23
N THR A 9 -0.79 -10.51 0.01
CA THR A 9 -0.71 -9.44 -0.99
C THR A 9 -1.99 -9.39 -1.81
N THR A 10 -2.53 -8.19 -1.97
CA THR A 10 -3.51 -7.89 -3.02
C THR A 10 -3.00 -6.76 -3.90
N ARG A 11 -3.55 -6.67 -5.11
CA ARG A 11 -3.22 -5.60 -6.05
C ARG A 11 -4.46 -5.08 -6.76
N MET A 12 -4.42 -3.80 -7.11
CA MET A 12 -5.43 -3.14 -7.93
C MET A 12 -4.74 -2.44 -9.09
N VAL A 13 -5.18 -2.72 -10.32
CA VAL A 13 -4.62 -2.14 -11.55
C VAL A 13 -5.62 -1.13 -12.10
N LYS A 14 -5.15 0.09 -12.39
CA LYS A 14 -5.93 1.14 -13.03
C LYS A 14 -5.07 1.91 -14.01
N ASN A 15 -5.31 1.70 -15.31
CA ASN A 15 -4.57 2.35 -16.41
C ASN A 15 -3.05 2.14 -16.27
N ASP A 16 -2.28 3.23 -16.15
CA ASP A 16 -0.83 3.26 -15.96
C ASP A 16 -0.40 3.04 -14.49
N ARG A 17 -1.33 2.83 -13.56
CA ARG A 17 -1.04 2.68 -12.12
C ARG A 17 -1.40 1.29 -11.62
N THR A 18 -0.51 0.73 -10.81
CA THR A 18 -0.77 -0.49 -10.03
C THR A 18 -0.54 -0.19 -8.56
N TYR A 19 -1.54 -0.47 -7.74
CA TYR A 19 -1.47 -0.40 -6.30
C TYR A 19 -1.26 -1.80 -5.73
N PHE A 20 -0.34 -1.94 -4.78
CA PHE A 20 -0.09 -3.17 -4.04
C PHE A 20 -0.36 -2.93 -2.56
N PHE A 21 -1.08 -3.84 -1.93
CA PHE A 21 -1.37 -3.84 -0.50
C PHE A 21 -0.76 -5.11 0.07
N ASN A 22 0.44 -4.98 0.65
CA ASN A 22 1.21 -6.11 1.13
C ASN A 22 1.22 -6.12 2.66
N VAL A 23 0.91 -7.25 3.27
CA VAL A 23 1.16 -7.54 4.68
C VAL A 23 2.44 -8.34 4.74
N LYS A 24 3.42 -7.82 5.49
CA LYS A 24 4.73 -8.43 5.65
C LYS A 24 5.02 -8.68 7.11
N GLU A 25 5.88 -9.66 7.37
CA GLU A 25 6.35 -10.03 8.71
C GLU A 25 7.84 -9.71 8.82
N ASN A 26 8.24 -9.06 9.90
CA ASN A 26 9.64 -8.81 10.21
C ASN A 26 10.31 -10.07 10.80
N ILE A 27 11.60 -9.99 11.13
CA ILE A 27 12.34 -11.12 11.72
C ILE A 27 11.89 -11.50 13.14
N TYR A 28 11.15 -10.62 13.82
CA TYR A 28 10.64 -10.79 15.19
C TYR A 28 9.21 -11.33 15.22
N GLY A 29 8.56 -11.47 14.06
CA GLY A 29 7.17 -11.93 13.93
C GLY A 29 6.14 -10.79 13.89
N ASP A 30 6.56 -9.53 13.98
CA ASP A 30 5.63 -8.41 13.91
C ASP A 30 5.22 -8.15 12.46
N MET A 31 3.92 -7.92 12.27
CA MET A 31 3.37 -7.65 10.95
C MET A 31 3.34 -6.15 10.66
N PHE A 32 3.49 -5.78 9.40
CA PHE A 32 3.33 -4.40 8.96
C PHE A 32 2.69 -4.34 7.58
N LEU A 33 1.98 -3.23 7.32
CA LEU A 33 1.38 -2.95 6.03
C LEU A 33 2.36 -2.17 5.16
N ASN A 34 2.51 -2.58 3.91
CA ASN A 34 3.26 -1.86 2.89
C ASN A 34 2.37 -1.60 1.68
N ILE A 35 1.96 -0.33 1.52
CA ILE A 35 1.18 0.15 0.36
C ILE A 35 2.14 0.69 -0.67
N VAL A 36 2.07 0.17 -1.90
CA VAL A 36 2.94 0.61 -3.01
C VAL A 36 2.10 1.09 -4.15
N GLU A 37 2.34 2.31 -4.62
CA GLU A 37 1.90 2.77 -5.93
C GLU A 37 3.04 2.58 -6.93
N SER A 38 2.76 1.93 -8.06
CA SER A 38 3.66 1.79 -9.19
C SER A 38 3.02 2.43 -10.42
N LYS A 39 3.54 3.57 -10.85
CA LYS A 39 3.06 4.32 -12.01
C LYS A 39 4.01 4.14 -13.20
N GLY A 40 3.50 3.67 -14.34
CA GLY A 40 4.23 3.63 -15.61
C GLY A 40 4.50 5.04 -16.13
N THR A 41 5.68 5.25 -16.68
CA THR A 41 5.99 6.53 -17.36
C THR A 41 5.60 6.44 -18.84
N PRO A 42 4.95 7.47 -19.43
CA PRO A 42 4.42 7.39 -20.80
C PRO A 42 5.48 7.08 -21.87
N ASP A 43 6.71 7.57 -21.68
CA ASP A 43 7.76 7.55 -22.70
C ASP A 43 8.96 6.67 -22.32
N SER A 44 8.82 5.79 -21.32
CA SER A 44 9.89 4.85 -20.99
C SER A 44 9.38 3.59 -20.27
N ASP A 45 10.13 2.49 -20.37
CA ASP A 45 9.89 1.27 -19.59
C ASP A 45 10.19 1.41 -18.09
N ARG A 46 10.24 2.65 -17.58
CA ARG A 46 10.48 2.96 -16.17
C ARG A 46 9.16 3.09 -15.43
N PHE A 47 9.18 2.58 -14.21
CA PHE A 47 8.08 2.69 -13.26
C PHE A 47 8.52 3.56 -12.09
N ILE A 48 7.71 4.57 -11.76
CA ILE A 48 7.87 5.34 -10.53
C ILE A 48 7.16 4.56 -9.43
N ARG A 49 7.92 4.15 -8.42
CA ARG A 49 7.39 3.45 -7.25
C ARG A 49 7.39 4.36 -6.02
N GLN A 50 6.23 4.49 -5.40
CA GLN A 50 6.06 5.15 -4.11
C GLN A 50 5.60 4.10 -3.10
N SER A 51 6.27 4.03 -1.96
CA SER A 51 6.04 3.01 -0.93
C SER A 51 5.76 3.69 0.39
N ILE A 52 4.72 3.25 1.08
CA ILE A 52 4.39 3.68 2.44
C ILE A 52 4.32 2.43 3.32
N VAL A 53 5.07 2.45 4.42
CA VAL A 53 5.09 1.40 5.43
C VAL A 53 4.37 1.90 6.67
N ILE A 54 3.48 1.08 7.22
CA ILE A 54 2.75 1.34 8.45
C ILE A 54 2.93 0.13 9.37
N TYR A 55 3.54 0.34 10.52
CA TYR A 55 3.76 -0.70 11.53
C TYR A 55 2.48 -1.00 12.31
N GLN A 56 2.44 -2.17 12.95
CA GLN A 56 1.24 -2.69 13.62
C GLN A 56 0.68 -1.73 14.67
N GLU A 57 1.55 -1.08 15.43
CA GLU A 57 1.22 -0.11 16.47
C GLU A 57 0.49 1.12 15.93
N ASP A 58 0.78 1.53 14.69
CA ASP A 58 0.24 2.74 14.07
C ASP A 58 -1.01 2.46 13.20
N LEU A 59 -1.30 1.19 12.89
CA LEU A 59 -2.38 0.81 11.96
C LEU A 59 -3.75 1.38 12.37
N GLY A 60 -4.04 1.40 13.68
CA GLY A 60 -5.32 1.89 14.19
C GLY A 60 -5.53 3.37 13.91
N GLU A 61 -4.53 4.20 14.21
CA GLU A 61 -4.60 5.65 13.97
C GLU A 61 -4.56 5.98 12.47
N PHE A 62 -3.71 5.27 11.72
CA PHE A 62 -3.62 5.41 10.27
C PHE A 62 -4.97 5.14 9.57
N LEU A 63 -5.66 4.05 9.92
CA LEU A 63 -6.96 3.71 9.36
C LEU A 63 -8.04 4.75 9.70
N LYS A 64 -7.99 5.30 10.92
CA LYS A 64 -8.92 6.34 11.36
C LYS A 64 -8.78 7.61 10.51
N GLU A 65 -7.56 8.10 10.29
CA GLU A 65 -7.33 9.30 9.47
C GLU A 65 -7.56 9.05 7.97
N LEU A 66 -7.25 7.84 7.48
CA LEU A 66 -7.59 7.42 6.12
C LEU A 66 -9.12 7.46 5.91
N GLN A 67 -9.89 6.88 6.82
CA GLN A 67 -11.35 6.84 6.72
C GLN A 67 -11.95 8.25 6.72
N LYS A 68 -11.51 9.13 7.63
CA LYS A 68 -11.94 10.54 7.65
C LYS A 68 -11.67 11.24 6.31
N SER A 69 -10.50 10.99 5.72
CA SER A 69 -10.12 11.55 4.42
C SER A 69 -11.03 11.05 3.30
N LEU A 70 -11.38 9.75 3.31
CA LEU A 70 -12.31 9.16 2.35
C LEU A 70 -13.73 9.73 2.50
N ASP A 71 -14.19 9.91 3.73
CA ASP A 71 -15.52 10.46 4.01
C ASP A 71 -15.63 11.92 3.54
N PHE A 72 -14.57 12.71 3.74
CA PHE A 72 -14.50 14.07 3.21
C PHE A 72 -14.58 14.09 1.67
N ILE A 73 -13.88 13.18 0.97
CA ILE A 73 -13.94 13.09 -0.50
C ILE A 73 -15.34 12.73 -0.98
N LYS A 74 -16.05 11.84 -0.26
CA LYS A 74 -17.42 11.41 -0.62
C LYS A 74 -18.47 12.50 -0.41
N GLN A 75 -18.35 13.30 0.64
CA GLN A 75 -19.32 14.36 0.97
C GLN A 75 -19.19 15.58 0.05
N ASN A 76 -18.00 15.83 -0.50
CA ASN A 76 -17.73 16.96 -1.39
C ASN A 76 -17.79 16.59 -2.88
N ARG A 77 -18.53 15.53 -3.20
CA ARG A 77 -18.79 15.03 -4.56
C ARG A 77 -20.28 14.94 -4.80
#